data_AF-A0AAE9ZIS5-F1
#
_entry.id   AF-A0AAE9ZIS5-F1
#
_cell.length_a   1.000
_cell.length_b   1.000
_cell.length_c   1.000
_cell.angle_alpha   90.00
_cell.angle_beta   90.00
_cell.angle_gamma   90.00
#
_symmetry.space_group_name_H-M   'P 1'
#
loop_
_entity.id
_entity.type
_entity.pdbx_description
1 polymer ?
#
loop_
_entity_poly.entity_id
_entity_poly.type
_entity_poly.pdbx_seq_one_letter_code
_entity_poly.pdbx_strand_id
1 'polypeptide(L)'
;MNIAGAIVIYIIWWWVAFLAVLPRDITGRWEAQDDGVKGADPGAPTEPHIKKKMWLATKVSGVLWLITVAIILSGVFNFRD
;
A
#
# COMPACT_ATOMS: atom_id res chain seq x y z
N MET A 1 -23.71 1.80 6.97
CA MET A 1 -22.82 2.45 5.98
C MET A 1 -23.35 2.20 4.57
N ASN A 2 -23.23 3.14 3.63
CA ASN A 2 -23.59 2.94 2.22
C ASN A 2 -22.47 2.21 1.47
N ILE A 3 -22.80 1.44 0.43
CA ILE A 3 -21.87 0.71 -0.45
C ILE A 3 -20.81 1.65 -1.03
N ALA A 4 -21.24 2.84 -1.50
CA ALA A 4 -20.31 3.85 -2.00
C ALA A 4 -19.26 4.26 -0.94
N GLY A 5 -19.68 4.45 0.31
CA GLY A 5 -18.77 4.78 1.42
C GLY A 5 -17.79 3.64 1.73
N ALA A 6 -18.26 2.39 1.68
CA ALA A 6 -17.41 1.21 1.87
C ALA A 6 -16.29 1.15 0.81
N ILE A 7 -16.63 1.42 -0.46
CA ILE A 7 -15.68 1.43 -1.58
C ILE A 7 -14.65 2.56 -1.41
N VAL A 8 -15.10 3.77 -1.06
CA VAL A 8 -14.20 4.91 -0.86
C VAL A 8 -13.19 4.62 0.26
N ILE A 9 -13.64 4.07 1.39
CA ILE A 9 -12.75 3.70 2.49
C ILE A 9 -11.73 2.64 2.05
N TYR A 10 -12.15 1.65 1.24
CA TYR A 10 -11.23 0.66 0.68
C TYR A 10 -10.16 1.32 -0.20
N ILE A 11 -10.55 2.21 -1.11
CA ILE A 11 -9.61 2.90 -2.01
C ILE A 11 -8.58 3.71 -1.21
N ILE A 12 -9.00 4.43 -0.17
CA ILE A 12 -8.08 5.19 0.70
C ILE A 12 -7.11 4.25 1.40
N TRP A 13 -7.60 3.17 2.03
CA TRP A 13 -6.74 2.17 2.67
C TRP A 13 -5.77 1.52 1.69
N TRP A 14 -6.22 1.25 0.46
CA TRP A 14 -5.39 0.67 -0.58
C TRP A 14 -4.25 1.60 -0.98
N TRP A 15 -4.51 2.88 -1.20
CA TRP A 15 -3.46 3.86 -1.51
C TRP A 15 -2.47 4.04 -0.35
N VAL A 16 -2.94 4.14 0.89
CA VAL A 16 -2.07 4.24 2.07
C VAL A 16 -1.19 3.00 2.21
N ALA A 17 -1.77 1.81 2.10
CA ALA A 17 -1.01 0.55 2.16
C ALA A 17 -0.01 0.43 1.00
N PHE A 18 -0.40 0.83 -0.21
CA PHE A 18 0.49 0.82 -1.37
C PHE A 18 1.71 1.72 -1.16
N LEU A 19 1.49 2.97 -0.76
CA LEU A 19 2.57 3.92 -0.49
C LEU A 19 3.47 3.46 0.68
N ALA A 20 2.89 2.84 1.71
CA ALA A 20 3.65 2.29 2.83
C ALA A 20 4.49 1.04 2.46
N VAL A 21 4.07 0.28 1.45
CA VAL A 21 4.77 -0.93 0.98
C VAL A 21 5.87 -0.61 -0.04
N LEU A 22 5.76 0.49 -0.79
CA LEU A 22 6.77 0.91 -1.78
C LEU A 22 8.23 0.92 -1.28
N PRO A 23 8.56 1.47 -0.08
CA PRO A 23 9.95 1.53 0.39
C PRO A 23 10.56 0.18 0.78
N ARG A 24 9.77 -0.89 0.79
CA ARG A 24 10.26 -2.23 1.14
C ARG A 24 11.04 -2.85 -0.02
N ASP A 25 12.10 -3.60 0.28
CA ASP A 25 12.89 -4.35 -0.69
C ASP A 25 13.35 -3.48 -1.88
N ILE A 26 14.03 -2.37 -1.57
CA ILE A 26 14.69 -1.53 -2.57
C ILE A 26 16.18 -1.83 -2.49
N THR A 27 16.74 -2.35 -3.58
CA THR A 27 18.19 -2.39 -3.78
C THR A 27 18.59 -1.14 -4.56
N GLY A 28 19.47 -0.31 -3.98
CA GLY A 28 19.97 0.88 -4.65
C GLY A 28 20.90 0.51 -5.79
N ARG A 29 20.88 1.29 -6.89
CA ARG A 29 21.84 1.13 -8.00
C ARG A 29 23.30 1.28 -7.60
N TRP A 30 23.59 1.90 -6.45
CA TRP A 30 24.94 2.00 -5.87
C TRP A 30 25.40 0.72 -5.16
N GLU A 31 24.48 -0.15 -4.72
CA GLU A 31 24.76 -1.45 -4.07
C GLU A 31 24.76 -2.61 -5.06
N ALA A 32 24.07 -2.45 -6.19
CA ALA A 32 23.94 -3.47 -7.21
C ALA A 32 25.12 -3.43 -8.20
N GLN A 33 25.48 -4.61 -8.73
CA GLN A 33 26.45 -4.74 -9.81
C GLN A 33 25.99 -3.90 -11.01
N ASP A 34 26.89 -3.07 -11.57
CA ASP A 34 26.60 -2.10 -12.64
C ASP A 34 25.66 -2.70 -13.70
N ASP A 35 24.43 -2.18 -13.77
CA ASP A 35 23.41 -2.62 -14.71
C ASP A 35 23.67 -2.08 -16.14
N GLY A 36 24.78 -1.36 -16.33
CA GLY A 36 25.25 -0.85 -17.62
C GLY A 36 24.45 0.36 -18.12
N VAL A 37 23.56 0.93 -17.29
CA VAL A 37 22.71 2.06 -17.66
C VAL A 37 23.44 3.37 -17.41
N LYS A 38 24.22 3.82 -18.42
CA LYS A 38 24.91 5.11 -18.39
C LYS A 38 23.92 6.27 -18.19
N GLY A 39 24.16 7.08 -17.15
CA GLY A 39 23.35 8.27 -16.84
C GLY A 39 22.12 8.02 -15.97
N ALA A 40 21.97 6.81 -15.41
CA ALA A 40 20.96 6.52 -14.40
C ALA A 40 21.17 7.33 -13.11
N ASP A 41 20.07 7.79 -12.50
CA ASP A 41 20.10 8.39 -11.16
C ASP A 41 20.56 7.33 -10.13
N PRO A 42 21.59 7.60 -9.31
CA PRO A 42 22.06 6.69 -8.26
C PRO A 42 20.98 6.26 -7.26
N GLY A 43 19.92 7.05 -7.09
CA GLY A 43 18.80 6.75 -6.20
C GLY A 43 17.74 5.83 -6.79
N ALA A 44 17.81 5.51 -8.09
CA ALA A 44 16.80 4.66 -8.73
C ALA A 44 16.95 3.18 -8.31
N PRO A 45 15.86 2.48 -7.97
CA PRO A 45 15.88 1.04 -7.71
C PRO A 45 16.29 0.24 -8.95
N THR A 46 17.20 -0.72 -8.81
CA THR A 46 17.61 -1.61 -9.92
C THR A 46 16.48 -2.57 -10.30
N GLU A 47 15.79 -3.13 -9.30
CA GLU A 47 14.67 -4.07 -9.51
C GLU A 47 13.45 -3.69 -8.64
N PRO A 48 12.54 -2.84 -9.15
CA PRO A 48 11.47 -2.27 -8.32
C PRO A 48 10.35 -3.25 -7.92
N HIS A 49 10.29 -4.47 -8.48
CA HIS A 49 9.38 -5.55 -8.06
C HIS A 49 7.91 -5.15 -7.84
N ILE A 50 7.40 -4.17 -8.60
CA ILE A 50 6.13 -3.48 -8.34
C ILE A 50 4.93 -4.44 -8.25
N LYS A 51 4.89 -5.50 -9.05
CA LYS A 51 3.79 -6.49 -9.01
C LYS A 51 3.68 -7.20 -7.65
N LYS A 52 4.82 -7.56 -7.04
CA LYS A 52 4.84 -8.19 -5.69
C LYS A 52 4.35 -7.19 -4.64
N LYS A 53 4.82 -5.95 -4.73
CA LYS A 53 4.44 -4.84 -3.82
C LYS A 53 2.94 -4.53 -3.91
N MET A 54 2.39 -4.47 -5.11
CA MET A 54 0.96 -4.23 -5.34
C MET A 54 0.08 -5.34 -4.76
N TRP A 55 0.50 -6.61 -4.88
CA TRP A 55 -0.21 -7.74 -4.26
C TRP A 55 -0.19 -7.68 -2.74
N LEU A 56 0.96 -7.31 -2.16
CA LEU A 56 1.09 -7.15 -0.71
C LEU A 56 0.22 -5.98 -0.21
N ALA A 57 0.22 -4.87 -0.93
CA ALA A 57 -0.63 -3.71 -0.62
C ALA A 57 -2.11 -4.07 -0.60
N THR A 58 -2.61 -4.79 -1.61
CA THR A 58 -4.01 -5.27 -1.67
C THR A 58 -4.39 -6.18 -0.50
N LYS A 59 -3.49 -7.11 -0.11
CA LYS A 59 -3.75 -7.98 1.05
C LYS A 59 -3.83 -7.18 2.34
N VAL A 60 -2.85 -6.31 2.58
CA VAL A 60 -2.79 -5.47 3.79
C VAL A 60 -4.00 -4.54 3.86
N SER A 61 -4.33 -3.85 2.76
CA SER A 61 -5.49 -2.95 2.71
C SER A 61 -6.80 -3.69 2.89
N GLY A 62 -6.94 -4.89 2.33
CA GLY A 62 -8.13 -5.74 2.51
C GLY A 62 -8.37 -6.09 3.98
N VAL A 63 -7.32 -6.45 4.71
CA VAL A 63 -7.40 -6.74 6.15
C VAL A 63 -7.79 -5.49 6.95
N LEU A 64 -7.11 -4.36 6.71
CA LEU A 64 -7.40 -3.09 7.41
C LEU A 64 -8.81 -2.58 7.12
N TRP A 65 -9.26 -2.72 5.88
CA TRP A 65 -10.61 -2.39 5.48
C TRP A 65 -11.64 -3.28 6.19
N LEU A 66 -11.46 -4.60 6.23
CA LEU A 66 -12.35 -5.51 6.94
C LEU A 66 -12.49 -5.14 8.42
N ILE A 67 -11.38 -4.83 9.09
CA ILE A 67 -11.38 -4.37 10.48
C ILE A 67 -12.18 -3.06 10.61
N THR A 68 -11.95 -2.10 9.72
CA THR A 68 -12.65 -0.80 9.73
C THR A 68 -14.16 -0.98 9.54
N VAL A 69 -14.58 -1.81 8.59
CA VAL A 69 -16.00 -2.10 8.34
C VAL A 69 -16.62 -2.80 9.54
N ALA A 70 -15.94 -3.78 10.15
CA ALA A 70 -16.42 -4.47 11.34
C ALA A 70 -16.63 -3.50 12.52
N ILE A 71 -15.69 -2.58 12.75
CA ILE A 71 -15.81 -1.55 13.79
C ILE A 71 -17.02 -0.64 13.51
N ILE A 72 -17.18 -0.15 12.28
CA ILE A 72 -18.30 0.71 11.90
C ILE A 72 -19.65 0.00 12.09
N LEU A 73 -19.74 -1.28 11.73
CA LEU A 73 -20.96 -2.07 11.87
C LEU A 73 -21.26 -2.45 13.32
N SER A 74 -20.23 -2.64 14.15
CA SER A 74 -20.40 -2.99 15.56
C SER A 74 -21.05 -1.90 16.40
N GLY A 75 -21.04 -0.65 15.93
CA GLY A 75 -21.62 0.49 16.66
C GLY A 75 -20.89 0.84 17.97
N VAL A 76 -19.70 0.27 18.22
CA VAL A 76 -18.90 0.52 19.44
C VAL A 76 -18.56 2.01 19.60
N PHE A 77 -18.34 2.71 18.47
CA PHE A 77 -18.15 4.15 18.44
C PHE A 77 -19.40 4.82 17.89
N ASN A 78 -20.40 5.01 18.74
CA ASN A 78 -21.59 5.76 18.41
C ASN A 78 -21.45 7.20 18.92
N PHE A 79 -21.27 8.16 18.00
CA PHE A 79 -21.18 9.59 18.33
C PHE A 79 -22.56 10.25 18.51
N ARG A 80 -23.63 9.44 18.51
CA ARG A 80 -25.02 9.89 18.59
C ARG A 80 -25.65 9.68 19.97
N ASP A 81 -24.86 9.21 20.94
CA ASP A 81 -25.21 9.16 22.36
C ASP A 81 -24.57 10.33 23.12
#